data_AF-A0A562R4A7-F1
#
_entry.id   AF-A0A562R4A7-F1
#
_cell.length_a   1.000
_cell.length_b   1.000
_cell.length_c   1.000
_cell.angle_alpha   90.00
_cell.angle_beta   90.00
_cell.angle_gamma   90.00
#
_symmetry.space_group_name_H-M   'P 1'
#
loop_
_entity.id
_entity.type
_entity.pdbx_description
1 polymer ?
#
loop_
_entity_poly.entity_id
_entity_poly.type
_entity_poly.pdbx_seq_one_letter_code
_entity_poly.pdbx_strand_id
1 'polypeptide(L)' 'MIGFQAKLERFESLAAECELIAKRVQGSKRELYLRAGQHYRDLANDVRALIASFDIAA' A
#
# COMPACT_ATOMS: atom_id res chain seq x y z
N MET A 1 5.59 -4.69 -17.12
CA MET A 1 6.04 -5.01 -15.74
C MET A 1 6.49 -3.77 -14.96
N ILE A 2 7.39 -2.93 -15.50
CA ILE A 2 7.90 -1.71 -14.81
C ILE A 2 6.78 -0.81 -14.25
N GLY A 3 5.70 -0.59 -15.00
CA GLY A 3 4.58 0.23 -14.52
C GLY A 3 3.81 -0.36 -13.32
N PHE A 4 3.75 -1.69 -13.18
CA PHE A 4 3.14 -2.33 -12.02
C PHE A 4 4.08 -2.32 -10.81
N GLN A 5 5.39 -2.48 -11.02
CA GLN A 5 6.40 -2.31 -9.97
C GLN A 5 6.40 -0.89 -9.40
N ALA A 6 6.40 0.14 -10.27
CA ALA A 6 6.30 1.53 -9.82
C ALA A 6 4.98 1.82 -9.07
N LYS A 7 3.88 1.17 -9.47
CA LYS A 7 2.59 1.28 -8.76
C LYS A 7 2.63 0.59 -7.38
N LEU A 8 3.26 -0.58 -7.29
CA LEU A 8 3.48 -1.30 -6.03
C LEU A 8 4.27 -0.45 -5.05
N GLU A 9 5.44 0.06 -5.46
CA GLU A 9 6.29 0.93 -4.64
C GLU A 9 5.55 2.18 -4.14
N ARG A 10 4.70 2.77 -4.99
CA ARG A 10 3.88 3.91 -4.61
C ARG A 10 2.86 3.56 -3.53
N PHE A 11 2.18 2.41 -3.62
CA PHE A 11 1.23 1.99 -2.59
C PHE A 11 1.94 1.63 -1.28
N GLU A 12 3.08 0.97 -1.33
CA GLU A 12 3.89 0.68 -0.14
C GLU A 12 4.36 1.97 0.54
N SER A 13 4.79 2.97 -0.24
CA SER A 13 5.19 4.28 0.29
C SER A 13 4.01 5.01 0.97
N LEU A 14 2.84 5.05 0.32
CA LEU A 14 1.64 5.68 0.88
C LEU A 14 1.16 4.98 2.16
N ALA A 15 1.26 3.65 2.23
CA ALA A 15 0.96 2.90 3.44
C ALA A 15 1.90 3.29 4.59
N ALA A 16 3.21 3.36 4.33
CA ALA A 16 4.21 3.75 5.32
C ALA A 16 4.01 5.19 5.80
N GLU A 17 3.71 6.12 4.90
CA GLU A 17 3.38 7.52 5.24
C GLU A 17 2.16 7.60 6.16
N CYS A 18 1.10 6.85 5.87
CA CYS A 18 -0.09 6.79 6.71
C CYS A 18 0.24 6.30 8.13
N GLU A 19 1.10 5.29 8.29
CA GLU A 19 1.54 4.83 9.60
C GLU A 19 2.35 5.88 10.35
N LEU A 20 3.25 6.60 9.67
CA LEU A 20 4.03 7.68 10.26
C LEU A 20 3.13 8.81 10.75
N ILE A 21 2.09 9.16 9.99
CA ILE A 21 1.12 10.18 10.39
C ILE A 21 0.28 9.68 11.57
N ALA A 22 -0.20 8.43 11.54
CA ALA A 22 -0.97 7.82 12.62
C ALA A 22 -0.20 7.79 13.96
N LYS A 23 1.13 7.68 13.92
CA LYS A 23 1.99 7.78 15.12
C LYS A 23 2.03 9.20 15.71
N ARG A 24 1.74 10.24 14.92
CA ARG A 24 1.82 11.66 15.31
C ARG A 24 0.47 12.25 15.71
N VAL A 25 -0.64 11.63 15.31
CA VAL A 25 -2.00 12.11 15.61
C VAL A 25 -2.72 11.22 16.62
N GLN A 26 -3.80 11.73 17.22
CA GLN A 26 -4.62 11.02 18.21
C GLN A 26 -6.11 10.99 17.80
N GLY A 27 -6.90 10.18 18.50
CA GLY A 27 -8.34 10.06 18.31
C GLY A 27 -8.73 9.60 16.90
N SER A 28 -9.85 10.10 16.40
CA SER A 28 -10.41 9.71 15.09
C SER A 28 -9.46 9.92 13.91
N LYS A 29 -8.55 10.89 13.99
CA LYS A 29 -7.52 11.10 12.96
C LYS A 29 -6.55 9.93 12.89
N ARG A 30 -6.17 9.36 14.04
CA ARG A 30 -5.27 8.19 14.09
C ARG A 30 -5.92 7.00 13.41
N GLU A 31 -7.17 6.72 13.74
CA GLU A 31 -7.93 5.62 13.14
C GLU A 31 -8.11 5.80 11.64
N LEU A 32 -8.38 7.04 11.18
CA LEU A 32 -8.49 7.37 9.77
C LEU A 32 -7.20 7.01 9.00
N TYR A 33 -6.04 7.44 9.49
CA TYR A 33 -4.77 7.14 8.82
C TYR A 33 -4.39 5.66 8.91
N LEU A 34 -4.71 4.97 10.00
CA LEU A 34 -4.51 3.51 10.07
C LEU A 34 -5.36 2.77 9.03
N ARG A 35 -6.62 3.16 8.86
CA ARG A 35 -7.50 2.58 7.82
C ARG A 35 -7.01 2.90 6.41
N ALA A 36 -6.60 4.13 6.15
CA ALA A 36 -6.02 4.51 4.86
C ALA A 36 -4.74 3.71 4.56
N GLY A 37 -3.84 3.56 5.54
CA GLY A 37 -2.64 2.75 5.40
C GLY A 37 -2.94 1.28 5.12
N GLN A 38 -3.98 0.73 5.75
CA GLN A 38 -4.44 -0.62 5.44
C GLN A 38 -4.95 -0.75 4.00
N HIS A 39 -5.76 0.19 3.52
CA HIS A 39 -6.23 0.17 2.14
C HIS A 39 -5.09 0.21 1.11
N TYR A 40 -4.03 0.99 1.38
CA TYR A 40 -2.86 0.99 0.51
C TYR A 40 -2.08 -0.32 0.55
N ARG A 41 -2.01 -1.01 1.70
CA ARG A 41 -1.43 -2.36 1.78
C ARG A 41 -2.25 -3.38 1.00
N ASP A 42 -3.57 -3.31 1.07
CA ASP A 42 -4.45 -4.22 0.32
C ASP A 42 -4.22 -4.03 -1.19
N LEU A 43 -4.17 -2.78 -1.66
CA LEU A 43 -3.84 -2.47 -3.06
C LEU A 43 -2.43 -2.92 -3.47
N ALA A 44 -1.42 -2.79 -2.58
CA ALA A 44 -0.08 -3.31 -2.82
C ALA A 44 -0.09 -4.85 -2.95
N ASN A 45 -0.86 -5.54 -2.13
CA ASN A 45 -1.01 -7.00 -2.21
C ASN A 45 -1.67 -7.44 -3.53
N ASP A 46 -2.70 -6.73 -3.98
CA ASP A 46 -3.36 -7.01 -5.26
C ASP A 46 -2.39 -6.83 -6.43
N VAL A 47 -1.58 -5.76 -6.43
CA VAL A 47 -0.57 -5.54 -7.48
C VAL A 47 0.52 -6.60 -7.42
N ARG A 48 0.95 -7.02 -6.22
CA ARG A 48 1.94 -8.10 -6.06
C ARG A 48 1.40 -9.43 -6.61
N ALA A 49 0.14 -9.76 -6.32
CA ALA A 49 -0.51 -10.94 -6.87
C ALA A 49 -0.62 -10.87 -8.41
N LEU A 50 -0.94 -9.70 -8.95
CA LEU A 50 -1.00 -9.48 -10.40
C LEU A 50 0.38 -9.68 -11.05
N ILE A 51 1.44 -9.09 -10.50
CA ILE A 51 2.82 -9.27 -11.00
C ILE A 51 3.18 -10.76 -10.99
N ALA A 52 2.97 -11.45 -9.87
CA ALA A 52 3.25 -12.88 -9.74
C ALA A 52 2.47 -13.73 -10.77
N SER A 53 1.23 -13.33 -11.10
CA SER A 53 0.44 -14.03 -12.13
C SER A 53 1.03 -13.92 -13.53
N PHE A 54 1.73 -12.82 -13.85
CA PHE A 54 2.46 -12.68 -15.11
C PHE A 54 3.76 -13.47 -15.12
N ASP A 55 4.47 -13.55 -13.99
CA ASP A 55 5.70 -14.33 -13.88
C ASP A 55 5.44 -15.85 -14.02
N ILE A 56 4.29 -16.34 -13.55
CA ILE A 56 3.88 -17.75 -13.73
C ILE A 56 3.53 -18.07 -15.20
N ALA A 57 3.09 -17.06 -15.97
CA ALA A 57 2.64 -17.22 -17.34
C ALA A 57 3.75 -16.99 -18.39
N ALA A 58 4.97 -16.62 -17.96
CA ALA A 58 6.14 -16.36 -18.79
C ALA A 58 7.09 -17.58 -18.84
#